data_AF-A0A1E7FTD5-F1
#
_entry.id   AF-A0A1E7FTD5-F1
#
_cell.length_a   1.000
_cell.length_b   1.000
_cell.length_c   1.000
_cell.angle_alpha   90.00
_cell.angle_beta   90.00
_cell.angle_gamma   90.00
#
_symmetry.space_group_name_H-M   'P 1'
#
loop_
_entity.id
_entity.type
_entity.pdbx_description
1 polymer ?
#
loop_
_entity_poly.entity_id
_entity_poly.type
_entity_poly.pdbx_seq_one_letter_code
_entity_poly.pdbx_strand_id
1 'polypeptide(L)'
;YHMVFSTSCDDQQHWESYVFFYHAYIVKQKGTVTRICSGCNEIESKQLIEFHTKHIETLNPKFRLHLTPGYHKSLTGKHYKYMNKPYGLRNWMESTFKFTNSTSTTINTDDANNEEENGIVMLLDPDMILLRPLVHDFTNEDVIFADESIIGKNNSSKKIVSNGNPIAQQDGYLNSKWSDLDITFVTDGKKLPTDFNGRIDGPLYWNTGPPYLATVHDMYNIAKLWTEYAPRVYKIHPELFAEMYGYIIATTQLDLPHTLVKSIVISSTTSTNREGWKYIDDIPDEEICLPQRRNLPSTQTKMPIGLHYCKGYKLGKNFFSKYRLKKRYISCECPLLNEPPINMLQQNHHNQ
;
A
#
# COMPACT_ATOMS: atom_id res chain seq x y z
N TYR A 1 7.28 -10.64 -9.53
CA TYR A 1 6.59 -9.57 -8.78
C TYR A 1 5.41 -10.17 -8.04
N HIS A 2 5.26 -9.81 -6.78
CA HIS A 2 4.17 -10.20 -5.92
C HIS A 2 3.50 -8.94 -5.39
N MET A 3 2.41 -8.54 -6.04
CA MET A 3 1.54 -7.51 -5.50
C MET A 3 0.66 -8.15 -4.43
N VAL A 4 0.63 -7.57 -3.24
CA VAL A 4 -0.12 -8.09 -2.10
C VAL A 4 -0.87 -6.97 -1.41
N PHE A 5 -2.04 -7.28 -0.86
CA PHE A 5 -2.78 -6.35 -0.01
C PHE A 5 -3.45 -7.11 1.13
N SER A 6 -3.50 -6.49 2.30
CA SER A 6 -3.99 -7.12 3.53
C SER A 6 -5.39 -6.64 3.87
N THR A 7 -6.25 -7.59 4.26
CA THR A 7 -7.66 -7.35 4.59
C THR A 7 -8.10 -8.13 5.81
N SER A 8 -9.20 -7.71 6.43
CA SER A 8 -10.01 -8.54 7.33
C SER A 8 -11.13 -9.25 6.55
N CYS A 9 -11.80 -10.18 7.23
CA CYS A 9 -12.92 -10.93 6.69
C CYS A 9 -14.29 -10.22 6.77
N ASP A 10 -14.31 -8.88 6.66
CA ASP A 10 -15.57 -8.12 6.73
C ASP A 10 -16.11 -7.73 5.35
N ASP A 11 -17.43 -7.46 5.31
CA ASP A 11 -18.15 -7.10 4.09
C ASP A 11 -17.53 -5.90 3.35
N GLN A 12 -16.99 -4.92 4.08
CA GLN A 12 -16.37 -3.75 3.45
C GLN A 12 -15.11 -4.19 2.69
N GLN A 13 -14.26 -4.98 3.34
CA GLN A 13 -13.05 -5.50 2.73
C GLN A 13 -13.30 -6.42 1.54
N HIS A 14 -14.45 -7.11 1.48
CA HIS A 14 -14.80 -7.96 0.34
C HIS A 14 -14.99 -7.15 -0.95
N TRP A 15 -15.76 -6.06 -0.90
CA TRP A 15 -15.96 -5.24 -2.11
C TRP A 15 -14.73 -4.41 -2.46
N GLU A 16 -13.99 -3.91 -1.46
CA GLU A 16 -12.71 -3.22 -1.69
C GLU A 16 -11.74 -4.16 -2.44
N SER A 17 -11.66 -5.42 -2.02
CA SER A 17 -10.85 -6.44 -2.69
C SER A 17 -11.29 -6.71 -4.13
N TYR A 18 -12.59 -6.80 -4.39
CA TYR A 18 -13.11 -7.00 -5.75
C TYR A 18 -12.72 -5.83 -6.66
N VAL A 19 -12.91 -4.58 -6.18
CA VAL A 19 -12.52 -3.37 -6.91
C VAL A 19 -11.02 -3.38 -7.18
N PHE A 20 -10.19 -3.73 -6.18
CA PHE A 20 -8.74 -3.84 -6.35
C PHE A 20 -8.37 -4.85 -7.46
N PHE A 21 -8.89 -6.07 -7.40
CA PHE A 21 -8.63 -7.10 -8.43
C PHE A 21 -9.12 -6.68 -9.81
N TYR A 22 -10.31 -6.10 -9.91
CA TYR A 22 -10.85 -5.60 -11.16
C TYR A 22 -9.92 -4.55 -11.77
N HIS A 23 -9.44 -3.58 -10.99
CA HIS A 23 -8.53 -2.56 -11.49
C HIS A 23 -7.15 -3.11 -11.84
N ALA A 24 -6.62 -4.06 -11.05
CA ALA A 24 -5.40 -4.77 -11.42
C ALA A 24 -5.55 -5.52 -12.76
N TYR A 25 -6.73 -6.07 -13.05
CA TYR A 25 -7.03 -6.71 -14.32
C TYR A 25 -7.10 -5.70 -15.47
N ILE A 26 -7.86 -4.60 -15.30
CA ILE A 26 -8.05 -3.57 -16.34
C ILE A 26 -6.73 -2.92 -16.73
N VAL A 27 -5.88 -2.58 -15.75
CA VAL A 27 -4.57 -1.99 -16.04
C VAL A 27 -3.55 -3.01 -16.53
N LYS A 28 -3.88 -4.31 -16.55
CA LYS A 28 -2.97 -5.42 -16.90
C LYS A 28 -1.74 -5.48 -15.99
N GLN A 29 -1.95 -5.38 -14.68
CA GLN A 29 -0.90 -5.47 -13.68
C GLN A 29 -0.09 -6.77 -13.88
N LYS A 30 1.24 -6.63 -13.92
CA LYS A 30 2.16 -7.77 -14.06
C LYS A 30 2.40 -8.46 -12.72
N GLY A 31 2.72 -9.75 -12.77
CA GLY A 31 3.00 -10.57 -11.59
C GLY A 31 1.75 -11.24 -11.01
N THR A 32 1.87 -11.75 -9.79
CA THR A 32 0.72 -12.23 -9.01
C THR A 32 0.11 -11.08 -8.23
N VAL A 33 -1.21 -11.13 -8.04
CA VAL A 33 -1.93 -10.23 -7.13
C VAL A 33 -2.58 -11.09 -6.05
N THR A 34 -2.16 -10.94 -4.80
CA THR A 34 -2.63 -11.78 -3.69
C THR A 34 -3.37 -10.95 -2.67
N ARG A 35 -4.61 -11.35 -2.38
CA ARG A 35 -5.33 -10.89 -1.19
C ARG A 35 -4.89 -11.72 0.00
N ILE A 36 -4.36 -11.07 1.03
CA ILE A 36 -4.09 -11.67 2.33
C ILE A 36 -5.32 -11.36 3.21
N CYS A 37 -6.11 -12.37 3.56
CA CYS A 37 -7.33 -12.20 4.34
C CYS A 37 -7.17 -12.82 5.73
N SER A 38 -7.24 -11.99 6.77
CA SER A 38 -7.04 -12.37 8.16
C SER A 38 -8.34 -12.51 8.94
N GLY A 39 -8.42 -13.58 9.73
CA GLY A 39 -9.44 -13.73 10.78
C GLY A 39 -10.81 -14.19 10.30
N CYS A 40 -10.90 -14.83 9.13
CA CYS A 40 -12.13 -15.53 8.73
C CYS A 40 -12.38 -16.74 9.64
N ASN A 41 -13.63 -16.99 10.00
CA ASN A 41 -14.06 -18.28 10.53
C ASN A 41 -14.18 -19.33 9.40
N GLU A 42 -14.50 -20.58 9.74
CA GLU A 42 -14.56 -21.68 8.76
C GLU A 42 -15.60 -21.46 7.65
N ILE A 43 -16.77 -20.92 8.00
CA ILE A 43 -17.85 -20.66 7.05
C ILE A 43 -17.45 -19.51 6.13
N GLU A 44 -16.97 -18.41 6.70
CA GLU A 44 -16.47 -17.25 5.95
C GLU A 44 -15.33 -17.64 5.02
N SER A 45 -14.40 -18.48 5.48
CA SER A 45 -13.28 -18.98 4.67
C SER A 45 -13.77 -19.76 3.45
N LYS A 46 -14.73 -20.68 3.64
CA LYS A 46 -15.32 -21.45 2.53
C LYS A 46 -16.01 -20.56 1.52
N GLN A 47 -16.82 -19.62 1.99
CA GLN A 47 -17.54 -18.66 1.13
C GLN A 47 -16.57 -17.76 0.35
N LEU A 48 -15.50 -17.29 1.01
CA LEU A 48 -14.50 -16.45 0.39
C LEU A 48 -13.69 -17.21 -0.66
N ILE A 49 -13.32 -18.47 -0.40
CA ILE A 49 -12.65 -19.34 -1.38
C ILE A 49 -13.56 -19.54 -2.60
N GLU A 50 -14.83 -19.90 -2.39
CA GLU A 50 -15.79 -20.11 -3.48
C GLU A 50 -15.95 -18.84 -4.33
N PHE A 51 -16.13 -17.68 -3.69
CA PHE A 51 -16.22 -16.41 -4.38
C PHE A 51 -14.95 -16.09 -5.17
N HIS A 52 -13.77 -16.27 -4.57
CA HIS A 52 -12.48 -15.99 -5.21
C HIS A 52 -12.28 -16.87 -6.45
N THR A 53 -12.49 -18.18 -6.33
CA THR A 53 -12.35 -19.12 -7.46
C THR A 53 -13.35 -18.81 -8.57
N LYS A 54 -14.59 -18.50 -8.24
CA LYS A 54 -15.64 -18.26 -9.23
C LYS A 54 -15.51 -16.91 -9.95
N HIS A 55 -15.12 -15.86 -9.22
CA HIS A 55 -15.23 -14.48 -9.72
C HIS A 55 -13.90 -13.75 -9.88
N ILE A 56 -12.85 -14.13 -9.15
CA ILE A 56 -11.56 -13.44 -9.17
C ILE A 56 -10.54 -14.17 -10.02
N GLU A 57 -10.38 -15.48 -9.85
CA GLU A 57 -9.45 -16.29 -10.66
C GLU A 57 -9.86 -16.34 -12.14
N THR A 58 -11.14 -16.16 -12.43
CA THR A 58 -11.68 -16.05 -13.78
C THR A 58 -11.29 -14.75 -14.48
N LEU A 59 -11.02 -13.67 -13.74
CA LEU A 59 -10.46 -12.43 -14.31
C LEU A 59 -9.01 -12.65 -14.71
N ASN A 60 -8.22 -13.29 -13.85
CA ASN A 60 -6.82 -13.59 -14.13
C ASN A 60 -6.34 -14.79 -13.29
N PRO A 61 -5.76 -15.84 -13.92
CA PRO A 61 -5.29 -17.01 -13.20
C PRO A 61 -4.08 -16.74 -12.29
N LYS A 62 -3.51 -15.52 -12.29
CA LYS A 62 -2.45 -15.08 -11.37
C LYS A 62 -2.99 -14.36 -10.12
N PHE A 63 -4.30 -14.20 -9.99
CA PHE A 63 -4.92 -13.66 -8.78
C PHE A 63 -5.06 -14.76 -7.72
N ARG A 64 -4.68 -14.45 -6.48
CA ARG A 64 -4.52 -15.42 -5.39
C ARG A 64 -5.22 -14.94 -4.13
N LEU A 65 -5.57 -15.90 -3.29
CA LEU A 65 -6.09 -15.69 -1.95
C LEU A 65 -5.17 -16.42 -0.96
N HIS A 66 -4.77 -15.74 0.10
CA HIS A 66 -4.03 -16.31 1.22
C HIS A 66 -4.80 -16.06 2.51
N LEU A 67 -5.25 -17.13 3.17
CA LEU A 67 -5.99 -17.04 4.42
C LEU A 67 -5.04 -17.10 5.62
N THR A 68 -5.29 -16.28 6.63
CA THR A 68 -4.48 -16.24 7.85
C THR A 68 -5.36 -16.14 9.10
N PRO A 69 -4.84 -16.50 10.29
CA PRO A 69 -5.47 -16.15 11.56
C PRO A 69 -5.70 -14.64 11.70
N GLY A 70 -6.55 -14.25 12.64
CA GLY A 70 -6.73 -12.84 13.00
C GLY A 70 -5.65 -12.36 13.97
N TYR A 71 -5.03 -11.22 13.69
CA TYR A 71 -3.93 -10.66 14.51
C TYR A 71 -4.32 -9.39 15.27
N HIS A 72 -5.62 -9.13 15.42
CA HIS A 72 -6.15 -7.90 16.00
C HIS A 72 -5.89 -7.70 17.51
N LYS A 73 -5.38 -8.71 18.22
CA LYS A 73 -5.08 -8.61 19.66
C LYS A 73 -3.74 -7.91 19.87
N SER A 74 -3.77 -6.71 20.45
CA SER A 74 -2.55 -5.96 20.79
C SER A 74 -2.00 -6.29 22.17
N LEU A 75 -0.78 -5.84 22.47
CA LEU A 75 -0.16 -5.96 23.81
C LEU A 75 -0.94 -5.27 24.93
N THR A 76 -1.86 -4.36 24.59
CA THR A 76 -2.73 -3.69 25.56
C THR A 76 -4.02 -4.47 25.85
N GLY A 77 -4.22 -5.61 25.19
CA GLY A 77 -5.48 -6.36 25.20
C GLY A 77 -6.59 -5.73 24.36
N LYS A 78 -6.41 -4.48 23.89
CA LYS A 78 -7.38 -3.80 23.01
C LYS A 78 -7.29 -4.32 21.57
N HIS A 79 -8.44 -4.30 20.90
CA HIS A 79 -8.56 -4.66 19.49
C HIS A 79 -7.94 -3.57 18.60
N TYR A 80 -6.95 -3.94 17.79
CA TYR A 80 -6.29 -3.08 16.82
C TYR A 80 -6.12 -3.82 15.49
N LYS A 81 -7.08 -3.61 14.58
CA LYS A 81 -7.20 -4.35 13.31
C LYS A 81 -5.99 -4.21 12.37
N TYR A 82 -5.24 -3.11 12.48
CA TYR A 82 -4.14 -2.83 11.56
C TYR A 82 -2.96 -3.80 11.73
N MET A 83 -2.91 -4.55 12.83
CA MET A 83 -1.96 -5.67 13.00
C MET A 83 -2.10 -6.76 11.94
N ASN A 84 -3.28 -6.92 11.32
CA ASN A 84 -3.42 -7.91 10.26
C ASN A 84 -2.42 -7.68 9.11
N LYS A 85 -2.00 -6.44 8.84
CA LYS A 85 -1.06 -6.13 7.76
C LYS A 85 0.35 -6.67 8.00
N PRO A 86 1.08 -6.32 9.08
CA PRO A 86 2.42 -6.87 9.33
C PRO A 86 2.40 -8.40 9.49
N TYR A 87 1.48 -8.91 10.31
CA TYR A 87 1.44 -10.34 10.61
C TYR A 87 0.94 -11.19 9.44
N GLY A 88 -0.07 -10.70 8.71
CA GLY A 88 -0.57 -11.36 7.51
C GLY A 88 0.46 -11.39 6.39
N LEU A 89 1.18 -10.27 6.18
CA LEU A 89 2.28 -10.21 5.22
C LEU A 89 3.35 -11.24 5.57
N ARG A 90 3.83 -11.24 6.82
CA ARG A 90 4.84 -12.22 7.29
C ARG A 90 4.36 -13.65 7.06
N ASN A 91 3.15 -13.99 7.47
CA ASN A 91 2.59 -15.33 7.31
C ASN A 91 2.51 -15.77 5.84
N TRP A 92 2.08 -14.86 4.95
CA TRP A 92 2.06 -15.11 3.51
C TRP A 92 3.47 -15.34 2.96
N MET A 93 4.46 -14.53 3.36
CA MET A 93 5.84 -14.68 2.91
C MET A 93 6.46 -16.00 3.37
N GLU A 94 6.29 -16.36 4.65
CA GLU A 94 6.76 -17.64 5.21
C GLU A 94 6.13 -18.84 4.48
N SER A 95 4.84 -18.74 4.15
CA SER A 95 4.13 -19.81 3.43
C SER A 95 4.53 -19.91 1.96
N THR A 96 4.71 -18.76 1.29
CA THR A 96 4.96 -18.69 -0.16
C THR A 96 6.40 -19.02 -0.50
N PHE A 97 7.35 -18.43 0.23
CA PHE A 97 8.79 -18.56 -0.02
C PHE A 97 9.47 -19.60 0.88
N LYS A 98 8.68 -20.31 1.70
CA LYS A 98 9.16 -21.37 2.62
C LYS A 98 10.26 -20.90 3.58
N PHE A 99 10.24 -19.62 3.96
CA PHE A 99 11.17 -19.10 4.96
C PHE A 99 10.94 -19.81 6.30
N THR A 100 12.00 -20.34 6.89
CA THR A 100 11.93 -20.94 8.22
C THR A 100 12.50 -19.98 9.26
N ASN A 101 11.96 -20.01 10.48
CA ASN A 101 12.50 -19.23 11.61
C ASN A 101 13.93 -19.64 11.99
N SER A 102 14.45 -20.76 11.46
CA SER A 102 15.71 -21.37 11.89
C SER A 102 16.87 -21.16 10.92
N THR A 103 16.66 -20.56 9.74
CA THR A 103 17.76 -20.22 8.85
C THR A 103 18.28 -18.82 9.16
N SER A 104 19.08 -18.76 10.22
CA SER A 104 20.28 -17.92 10.23
C SER A 104 21.32 -18.57 9.32
N THR A 105 20.96 -18.90 8.08
CA THR A 105 21.98 -19.20 7.08
C THR A 105 22.60 -17.86 6.76
N THR A 106 23.89 -17.73 7.03
CA THR A 106 24.80 -16.97 6.19
C THR A 106 24.46 -17.28 4.73
N ILE A 107 23.55 -16.49 4.17
CA ILE A 107 23.25 -16.50 2.74
C ILE A 107 24.44 -15.79 2.11
N ASN A 108 25.19 -16.51 1.28
CA ASN A 108 26.20 -15.88 0.45
C ASN A 108 25.48 -14.87 -0.44
N THR A 109 25.67 -13.59 -0.13
CA THR A 109 25.16 -12.44 -0.90
C THR A 109 25.74 -12.37 -2.32
N ASP A 110 26.66 -13.27 -2.65
CA ASP A 110 27.38 -13.34 -3.92
C ASP A 110 26.67 -14.24 -4.96
N ASP A 111 25.64 -15.00 -4.58
CA ASP A 111 24.84 -15.77 -5.55
C ASP A 111 23.72 -14.87 -6.13
N ALA A 112 24.11 -14.07 -7.12
CA ALA A 112 23.21 -13.27 -7.97
C ALA A 112 22.11 -14.10 -8.69
N ASN A 113 22.10 -15.43 -8.52
CA ASN A 113 21.20 -16.38 -9.15
C ASN A 113 20.03 -16.85 -8.26
N ASN A 114 19.87 -16.34 -7.03
CA ASN A 114 18.66 -16.63 -6.26
C ASN A 114 17.49 -15.74 -6.73
N GLU A 115 16.92 -16.09 -7.89
CA GLU A 115 15.82 -15.36 -8.55
C GLU A 115 14.59 -15.14 -7.65
N GLU A 116 14.42 -15.98 -6.63
CA GLU A 116 13.29 -15.92 -5.70
C GLU A 116 13.49 -14.82 -4.64
N GLU A 117 14.71 -14.64 -4.12
CA GLU A 117 15.05 -13.57 -3.16
C GLU A 117 15.10 -12.18 -3.80
N ASN A 118 15.50 -12.11 -5.08
CA ASN A 118 15.48 -10.89 -5.89
C ASN A 118 14.08 -10.55 -6.45
N GLY A 119 13.07 -11.38 -6.16
CA GLY A 119 11.68 -11.06 -6.47
C GLY A 119 11.27 -9.74 -5.79
N ILE A 120 10.32 -9.00 -6.38
CA ILE A 120 9.81 -7.75 -5.77
C ILE A 120 8.44 -7.99 -5.14
N VAL A 121 8.28 -7.58 -3.89
CA VAL A 121 6.99 -7.50 -3.19
C VAL A 121 6.49 -6.07 -3.23
N MET A 122 5.22 -5.88 -3.60
CA MET A 122 4.52 -4.60 -3.61
C MET A 122 3.33 -4.70 -2.66
N LEU A 123 3.42 -4.11 -1.46
CA LEU A 123 2.35 -4.12 -0.46
C LEU A 123 1.48 -2.86 -0.58
N LEU A 124 0.18 -3.02 -0.81
CA LEU A 124 -0.80 -1.94 -0.94
C LEU A 124 -1.91 -2.05 0.11
N ASP A 125 -2.62 -0.94 0.31
CA ASP A 125 -3.90 -0.97 1.04
C ASP A 125 -5.05 -1.42 0.12
N PRO A 126 -6.08 -2.09 0.68
CA PRO A 126 -7.20 -2.63 -0.09
C PRO A 126 -8.12 -1.54 -0.67
N ASP A 127 -8.09 -0.33 -0.13
CA ASP A 127 -8.84 0.83 -0.61
C ASP A 127 -8.07 1.68 -1.61
N MET A 128 -7.12 1.06 -2.32
CA MET A 128 -6.41 1.67 -3.44
C MET A 128 -6.94 1.14 -4.78
N ILE A 129 -7.01 2.04 -5.76
CA ILE A 129 -7.42 1.74 -7.14
C ILE A 129 -6.21 1.97 -8.04
N LEU A 130 -5.86 0.97 -8.86
CA LEU A 130 -4.84 1.15 -9.89
C LEU A 130 -5.45 1.86 -11.11
N LEU A 131 -4.79 2.95 -11.52
CA LEU A 131 -5.08 3.71 -12.74
C LEU A 131 -4.15 3.31 -13.89
N ARG A 132 -2.95 2.82 -13.57
CA ARG A 132 -1.99 2.21 -14.49
C ARG A 132 -1.17 1.13 -13.74
N PRO A 133 -0.41 0.26 -14.43
CA PRO A 133 0.44 -0.72 -13.76
C PRO A 133 1.42 -0.08 -12.78
N LEU A 134 1.54 -0.68 -11.59
CA LEU A 134 2.65 -0.42 -10.69
C LEU A 134 3.85 -1.26 -11.12
N VAL A 135 4.99 -0.60 -11.27
CA VAL A 135 6.27 -1.20 -11.65
C VAL A 135 7.27 -1.09 -10.49
N HIS A 136 8.44 -1.68 -10.68
CA HIS A 136 9.56 -1.64 -9.72
C HIS A 136 10.79 -0.92 -10.29
N ASP A 137 10.82 -0.69 -11.60
CA ASP A 137 11.82 0.12 -12.29
C ASP A 137 11.14 1.41 -12.76
N PHE A 138 11.49 2.52 -12.11
CA PHE A 138 10.97 3.85 -12.40
C PHE A 138 11.92 4.69 -13.26
N THR A 139 12.96 4.08 -13.85
CA THR A 139 13.97 4.80 -14.65
C THR A 139 13.32 5.54 -15.82
N ASN A 140 12.32 4.92 -16.46
CA ASN A 140 11.60 5.45 -17.61
C ASN A 140 10.13 5.77 -17.32
N GLU A 141 9.76 5.81 -16.03
CA GLU A 141 8.40 6.15 -15.63
C GLU A 141 8.29 7.65 -15.35
N ASP A 142 7.19 8.26 -15.81
CA ASP A 142 6.83 9.60 -15.39
C ASP A 142 6.25 9.52 -13.97
N VAL A 143 7.10 9.79 -12.98
CA VAL A 143 6.74 9.89 -11.57
C VAL A 143 7.41 11.10 -10.93
N ILE A 144 6.74 11.65 -9.92
CA ILE A 144 7.25 12.77 -9.12
C ILE A 144 7.95 12.17 -7.90
N PHE A 145 9.27 12.30 -7.84
CA PHE A 145 10.04 11.90 -6.67
C PHE A 145 9.92 12.94 -5.55
N ALA A 146 10.07 12.49 -4.30
CA ALA A 146 9.96 13.39 -3.16
C ALA A 146 11.08 14.42 -3.12
N ASP A 147 12.30 13.98 -3.45
CA ASP A 147 13.50 14.79 -3.50
C ASP A 147 14.43 14.28 -4.61
N GLU A 148 14.58 15.08 -5.68
CA GLU A 148 15.46 14.74 -6.80
C GLU A 148 16.94 14.86 -6.46
N SER A 149 17.30 15.64 -5.44
CA SER A 149 18.69 15.81 -5.02
C SER A 149 19.25 14.52 -4.39
N ILE A 150 18.40 13.76 -3.72
CA ILE A 150 18.72 12.46 -3.11
C ILE A 150 18.94 11.38 -4.17
N ILE A 151 18.12 11.40 -5.22
CA ILE A 151 18.27 10.48 -6.33
C ILE A 151 19.53 10.82 -7.11
N GLY A 152 19.90 12.10 -7.20
CA GLY A 152 21.05 12.54 -7.97
C GLY A 152 20.80 12.38 -9.47
N LYS A 153 21.29 13.32 -10.27
CA LYS A 153 20.97 13.40 -11.71
C LYS A 153 21.34 12.13 -12.51
N ASN A 154 22.25 11.30 -12.00
CA ASN A 154 22.79 10.11 -12.68
C ASN A 154 22.61 8.78 -11.91
N ASN A 155 21.92 8.74 -10.77
CA ASN A 155 21.79 7.49 -10.00
C ASN A 155 20.53 6.72 -10.42
N SER A 156 20.59 6.06 -11.58
CA SER A 156 19.48 5.22 -12.06
C SER A 156 19.14 4.08 -11.10
N SER A 157 20.11 3.58 -10.32
CA SER A 157 19.88 2.47 -9.38
C SER A 157 18.89 2.83 -8.27
N LYS A 158 18.84 4.10 -7.81
CA LYS A 158 17.86 4.57 -6.81
C LYS A 158 16.44 4.63 -7.35
N LYS A 159 16.25 4.58 -8.68
CA LYS A 159 14.93 4.50 -9.31
C LYS A 159 14.45 3.07 -9.50
N ILE A 160 15.23 2.07 -9.09
CA ILE A 160 14.91 0.65 -9.26
C ILE A 160 14.88 -0.01 -7.88
N VAL A 161 13.78 -0.71 -7.59
CA VAL A 161 13.70 -1.53 -6.37
C VAL A 161 14.75 -2.64 -6.46
N SER A 162 15.66 -2.65 -5.51
CA SER A 162 16.74 -3.63 -5.37
C SER A 162 17.10 -3.81 -3.90
N ASN A 163 17.93 -4.81 -3.57
CA ASN A 163 18.34 -5.04 -2.19
C ASN A 163 18.97 -3.76 -1.59
N GLY A 164 18.53 -3.38 -0.39
CA GLY A 164 18.94 -2.15 0.29
C GLY A 164 18.34 -0.86 -0.29
N ASN A 165 17.53 -0.93 -1.35
CA ASN A 165 16.97 0.23 -2.04
C ASN A 165 15.46 0.06 -2.25
N PRO A 166 14.66 0.06 -1.17
CA PRO A 166 13.21 0.02 -1.28
C PRO A 166 12.66 1.35 -1.83
N ILE A 167 11.45 1.29 -2.39
CA ILE A 167 10.71 2.45 -2.89
C ILE A 167 9.34 2.47 -2.22
N ALA A 168 8.86 3.64 -1.84
CA ALA A 168 7.50 3.77 -1.30
C ALA A 168 6.85 5.09 -1.67
N GLN A 169 5.53 5.15 -1.46
CA GLN A 169 4.80 6.41 -1.49
C GLN A 169 5.28 7.32 -0.35
N GLN A 170 5.54 8.59 -0.66
CA GLN A 170 5.66 9.61 0.39
C GLN A 170 4.28 9.84 1.00
N ASP A 171 4.13 9.52 2.29
CA ASP A 171 2.81 9.62 2.91
C ASP A 171 2.36 11.08 3.06
N GLY A 172 1.11 11.34 2.69
CA GLY A 172 0.51 12.67 2.75
C GLY A 172 0.21 13.17 4.17
N TYR A 173 0.22 12.30 5.19
CA TYR A 173 -0.22 12.57 6.55
C TYR A 173 0.87 12.32 7.61
N LEU A 174 1.75 11.34 7.39
CA LEU A 174 2.81 11.01 8.32
C LEU A 174 3.83 12.15 8.41
N ASN A 175 4.34 12.37 9.61
CA ASN A 175 5.37 13.34 9.90
C ASN A 175 6.37 12.71 10.89
N SER A 176 7.44 13.41 11.20
CA SER A 176 8.50 12.88 12.05
C SER A 176 8.14 12.68 13.52
N LYS A 177 6.86 12.77 13.94
CA LYS A 177 6.45 12.49 15.32
C LYS A 177 6.83 11.08 15.79
N TRP A 178 6.99 10.12 14.88
CA TRP A 178 7.46 8.78 15.23
C TRP A 178 8.86 8.79 15.87
N SER A 179 9.71 9.79 15.57
CA SER A 179 11.03 9.91 16.19
C SER A 179 10.97 10.40 17.63
N ASP A 180 9.81 10.87 18.10
CA ASP A 180 9.59 11.34 19.46
C ASP A 180 9.12 10.21 20.40
N LEU A 181 8.90 9.00 19.86
CA LEU A 181 8.53 7.83 20.65
C LEU A 181 9.71 7.31 21.46
N ASP A 182 9.41 6.52 22.50
CA ASP A 182 10.42 5.75 23.22
C ASP A 182 10.97 4.61 22.35
N ILE A 183 11.95 4.95 21.50
CA ILE A 183 12.58 4.03 20.56
C ILE A 183 13.24 2.87 21.31
N THR A 184 13.85 3.12 22.48
CA THR A 184 14.48 2.08 23.31
C THR A 184 13.45 1.03 23.71
N PHE A 185 12.25 1.46 24.13
CA PHE A 185 11.15 0.54 24.44
C PHE A 185 10.68 -0.23 23.20
N VAL A 186 10.49 0.45 22.06
CA VAL A 186 10.00 -0.19 20.83
C VAL A 186 10.98 -1.26 20.32
N THR A 187 12.27 -0.96 20.36
CA THR A 187 13.34 -1.80 19.78
C THR A 187 13.90 -2.85 20.74
N ASP A 188 13.46 -2.88 22.00
CA ASP A 188 14.02 -3.72 23.08
C ASP A 188 15.49 -3.39 23.36
N GLY A 189 15.82 -2.10 23.42
CA GLY A 189 17.17 -1.62 23.70
C GLY A 189 18.14 -1.69 22.51
N LYS A 190 17.72 -2.18 21.34
CA LYS A 190 18.56 -2.14 20.13
C LYS A 190 18.70 -0.69 19.66
N LYS A 191 19.93 -0.28 19.39
CA LYS A 191 20.19 1.08 18.87
C LYS A 191 19.80 1.15 17.40
N LEU A 192 19.15 2.24 17.02
CA LEU A 192 19.04 2.64 15.61
C LEU A 192 20.43 3.08 15.08
N PRO A 193 20.62 3.16 13.75
CA PRO A 193 21.84 3.73 13.16
C PRO A 193 22.20 5.08 13.78
N THR A 194 23.49 5.31 14.05
CA THR A 194 23.96 6.46 14.86
C THR A 194 23.94 7.80 14.14
N ASP A 195 23.95 7.77 12.82
CA ASP A 195 23.88 8.89 11.89
C ASP A 195 22.43 9.31 11.56
N PHE A 196 21.45 8.57 12.07
CA PHE A 196 20.04 8.80 11.82
C PHE A 196 19.48 9.97 12.66
N ASN A 197 18.96 10.99 11.98
CA ASN A 197 18.18 12.10 12.56
C ASN A 197 16.75 12.08 12.03
N GLY A 198 15.83 11.44 12.77
CA GLY A 198 14.45 11.25 12.29
C GLY A 198 13.64 12.51 11.96
N ARG A 199 14.01 13.67 12.49
CA ARG A 199 13.36 14.93 12.11
C ARG A 199 13.80 15.43 10.74
N ILE A 200 15.07 15.24 10.38
CA ILE A 200 15.64 15.66 9.10
C ILE A 200 15.46 14.56 8.05
N ASP A 201 15.81 13.33 8.40
CA ASP A 201 15.86 12.22 7.47
C ASP A 201 14.50 11.56 7.25
N GLY A 202 13.61 11.63 8.26
CA GLY A 202 12.26 11.08 8.17
C GLY A 202 11.53 11.52 6.91
N PRO A 203 11.34 12.83 6.65
CA PRO A 203 10.67 13.34 5.45
C PRO A 203 11.32 12.91 4.13
N LEU A 204 12.61 12.58 4.16
CA LEU A 204 13.42 12.27 2.99
C LEU A 204 13.38 10.78 2.62
N TYR A 205 13.39 9.88 3.63
CA TYR A 205 13.58 8.44 3.39
C TYR A 205 12.57 7.53 4.09
N TRP A 206 11.87 8.00 5.14
CA TRP A 206 11.15 7.10 6.04
C TRP A 206 9.70 7.46 6.32
N ASN A 207 9.25 8.70 6.10
CA ASN A 207 7.85 9.12 6.23
C ASN A 207 7.03 8.54 5.08
N THR A 208 6.84 7.22 5.13
CA THR A 208 6.37 6.38 4.03
C THR A 208 5.02 5.77 4.37
N GLY A 209 4.17 5.72 3.35
CA GLY A 209 2.89 5.03 3.38
C GLY A 209 2.87 3.98 2.28
N PRO A 210 1.91 3.04 2.28
CA PRO A 210 1.73 2.17 1.14
C PRO A 210 1.43 3.01 -0.12
N PRO A 211 1.80 2.53 -1.33
CA PRO A 211 2.48 1.27 -1.59
C PRO A 211 3.93 1.20 -1.09
N TYR A 212 4.30 0.06 -0.50
CA TYR A 212 5.67 -0.28 -0.12
C TYR A 212 6.24 -1.30 -1.11
N LEU A 213 7.41 -1.00 -1.69
CA LEU A 213 8.08 -1.87 -2.64
C LEU A 213 9.48 -2.20 -2.14
N ALA A 214 9.76 -3.48 -1.99
CA ALA A 214 11.08 -3.98 -1.62
C ALA A 214 11.31 -5.34 -2.26
N THR A 215 12.55 -5.81 -2.25
CA THR A 215 12.83 -7.20 -2.63
C THR A 215 12.18 -8.16 -1.64
N VAL A 216 12.03 -9.43 -2.03
CA VAL A 216 11.50 -10.47 -1.14
C VAL A 216 12.40 -10.59 0.10
N HIS A 217 13.71 -10.51 -0.06
CA HIS A 217 14.67 -10.49 1.05
C HIS A 217 14.40 -9.35 2.03
N ASP A 218 14.40 -8.10 1.55
CA ASP A 218 14.22 -6.92 2.39
C ASP A 218 12.82 -6.89 3.03
N MET A 219 11.78 -7.16 2.24
CA MET A 219 10.40 -7.17 2.73
C MET A 219 10.19 -8.20 3.83
N TYR A 220 10.86 -9.36 3.78
CA TYR A 220 10.75 -10.37 4.82
C TYR A 220 11.40 -9.89 6.13
N ASN A 221 12.60 -9.30 6.05
CA ASN A 221 13.27 -8.72 7.21
C ASN A 221 12.46 -7.57 7.82
N ILE A 222 11.87 -6.71 6.97
CA ILE A 222 10.93 -5.67 7.39
C ILE A 222 9.76 -6.31 8.13
N ALA A 223 9.07 -7.28 7.52
CA ALA A 223 7.89 -7.91 8.10
C ALA A 223 8.19 -8.55 9.47
N LYS A 224 9.36 -9.17 9.65
CA LYS A 224 9.80 -9.72 10.94
C LYS A 224 9.86 -8.63 12.02
N LEU A 225 10.65 -7.58 11.82
CA LEU A 225 10.76 -6.51 12.81
C LEU A 225 9.45 -5.72 12.96
N TRP A 226 8.70 -5.55 11.89
CA TRP A 226 7.41 -4.87 11.91
C TRP A 226 6.41 -5.60 12.81
N THR A 227 6.36 -6.93 12.77
CA THR A 227 5.56 -7.75 13.70
C THR A 227 6.01 -7.65 15.15
N GLU A 228 7.26 -7.26 15.43
CA GLU A 228 7.75 -7.00 16.79
C GLU A 228 7.45 -5.57 17.25
N TYR A 229 7.58 -4.60 16.35
CA TYR A 229 7.58 -3.17 16.69
C TYR A 229 6.20 -2.54 16.66
N ALA A 230 5.34 -2.86 15.69
CA ALA A 230 4.00 -2.30 15.66
C ALA A 230 3.23 -2.51 16.98
N PRO A 231 3.24 -3.71 17.62
CA PRO A 231 2.54 -3.91 18.90
C PRO A 231 3.10 -3.07 20.04
N ARG A 232 4.41 -2.84 20.07
CA ARG A 232 5.08 -2.01 21.08
C ARG A 232 4.81 -0.53 20.86
N VAL A 233 4.84 -0.07 19.61
CA VAL A 233 4.41 1.28 19.26
C VAL A 233 2.97 1.50 19.70
N TYR A 234 2.04 0.59 19.35
CA TYR A 234 0.64 0.72 19.75
C TYR A 234 0.45 0.77 21.28
N LYS A 235 1.33 0.10 22.04
CA LYS A 235 1.30 0.13 23.51
C LYS A 235 1.61 1.51 24.08
N ILE A 236 2.52 2.28 23.47
CA ILE A 236 2.89 3.64 23.92
C ILE A 236 2.20 4.76 23.13
N HIS A 237 1.63 4.43 21.97
CA HIS A 237 0.98 5.35 21.05
C HIS A 237 -0.23 4.64 20.40
N PRO A 238 -1.36 4.50 21.11
CA PRO A 238 -2.52 3.71 20.67
C PRO A 238 -3.39 4.42 19.63
N GLU A 239 -2.77 5.02 18.62
CA GLU A 239 -3.43 5.78 17.56
C GLU A 239 -3.50 5.01 16.24
N LEU A 240 -4.17 5.61 15.26
CA LEU A 240 -4.39 5.04 13.93
C LEU A 240 -3.08 4.58 13.27
N PHE A 241 -2.04 5.40 13.32
CA PHE A 241 -0.78 5.21 12.60
C PHE A 241 0.29 4.40 13.36
N ALA A 242 -0.06 3.79 14.49
CA ALA A 242 0.89 3.00 15.27
C ALA A 242 1.57 1.89 14.47
N GLU A 243 0.82 1.24 13.58
CA GLU A 243 1.35 0.22 12.68
C GLU A 243 2.35 0.80 11.67
N MET A 244 2.05 1.95 11.06
CA MET A 244 2.97 2.62 10.13
C MET A 244 4.23 3.11 10.84
N TYR A 245 4.12 3.64 12.06
CA TYR A 245 5.30 3.98 12.87
C TYR A 245 6.15 2.75 13.21
N GLY A 246 5.52 1.60 13.44
CA GLY A 246 6.23 0.33 13.57
C GLY A 246 6.99 -0.07 12.31
N TYR A 247 6.40 0.15 11.12
CA TYR A 247 7.08 -0.06 9.83
C TYR A 247 8.29 0.85 9.69
N ILE A 248 8.12 2.14 9.97
CA ILE A 248 9.18 3.13 9.88
C ILE A 248 10.35 2.75 10.77
N ILE A 249 10.11 2.48 12.05
CA ILE A 249 11.17 2.11 13.00
C ILE A 249 11.86 0.81 12.57
N ALA A 250 11.12 -0.18 12.03
CA ALA A 250 11.69 -1.41 11.49
C ALA A 250 12.65 -1.13 10.32
N THR A 251 12.22 -0.33 9.35
CA THR A 251 13.05 0.02 8.18
C THR A 251 14.23 0.90 8.53
N THR A 252 14.12 1.78 9.54
CA THR A 252 15.25 2.55 10.07
C THR A 252 16.26 1.63 10.75
N GLN A 253 15.82 0.65 11.54
CA GLN A 253 16.75 -0.28 12.19
C GLN A 253 17.48 -1.19 11.19
N LEU A 254 16.82 -1.55 10.09
CA LEU A 254 17.42 -2.33 9.01
C LEU A 254 18.32 -1.50 8.08
N ASP A 255 18.44 -0.19 8.33
CA ASP A 255 19.13 0.74 7.44
C ASP A 255 18.63 0.66 5.99
N LEU A 256 17.30 0.69 5.84
CA LEU A 256 16.60 0.63 4.55
C LEU A 256 15.97 1.99 4.24
N PRO A 257 16.77 3.01 3.86
CA PRO A 257 16.24 4.30 3.45
C PRO A 257 15.46 4.13 2.14
N HIS A 258 14.19 4.53 2.12
CA HIS A 258 13.40 4.41 0.92
C HIS A 258 13.70 5.56 -0.05
N THR A 259 13.65 5.27 -1.34
CA THR A 259 13.41 6.32 -2.34
C THR A 259 11.92 6.62 -2.34
N LEU A 260 11.56 7.86 -2.02
CA LEU A 260 10.16 8.26 -1.91
C LEU A 260 9.61 8.83 -3.21
N VAL A 261 8.42 8.40 -3.59
CA VAL A 261 7.68 8.87 -4.77
C VAL A 261 6.37 9.48 -4.31
N LYS A 262 6.06 10.70 -4.75
CA LYS A 262 4.83 11.44 -4.41
C LYS A 262 3.64 10.98 -5.26
N SER A 263 3.89 10.48 -6.46
CA SER A 263 2.85 10.21 -7.46
C SER A 263 2.50 8.73 -7.65
N ILE A 264 2.82 7.85 -6.69
CA ILE A 264 2.32 6.47 -6.75
C ILE A 264 0.82 6.49 -6.47
N VAL A 265 0.40 7.09 -5.36
CA VAL A 265 -1.02 7.29 -5.04
C VAL A 265 -1.32 8.73 -4.67
N ILE A 266 -2.52 9.18 -5.04
CA ILE A 266 -3.13 10.41 -4.51
C ILE A 266 -4.28 10.02 -3.59
N SER A 267 -4.49 10.75 -2.50
CA SER A 267 -5.49 10.40 -1.48
C SER A 267 -6.31 11.59 -0.99
N SER A 268 -5.67 12.75 -0.78
CA SER A 268 -6.31 13.95 -0.24
C SER A 268 -5.76 15.22 -0.85
N THR A 269 -6.69 16.09 -1.23
CA THR A 269 -6.42 17.43 -1.77
C THR A 269 -5.75 18.38 -0.76
N THR A 270 -5.61 17.96 0.50
CA THR A 270 -4.87 18.74 1.52
C THR A 270 -3.36 18.50 1.50
N SER A 271 -2.90 17.41 0.87
CA SER A 271 -1.50 16.95 0.90
C SER A 271 -0.77 17.26 -0.41
N THR A 272 -1.10 18.39 -1.06
CA THR A 272 -0.64 18.77 -2.40
C THR A 272 0.88 18.78 -2.58
N ASN A 273 1.63 19.12 -1.52
CA ASN A 273 3.10 19.15 -1.59
C ASN A 273 3.78 17.78 -1.41
N ARG A 274 3.01 16.72 -1.12
CA ARG A 274 3.51 15.36 -0.83
C ARG A 274 2.89 14.27 -1.70
N GLU A 275 1.85 14.62 -2.45
CA GLU A 275 1.17 13.71 -3.36
C GLU A 275 1.20 14.29 -4.79
N GLY A 276 1.08 13.43 -5.80
CA GLY A 276 1.15 13.81 -7.21
C GLY A 276 -0.06 14.57 -7.76
N TRP A 277 -0.69 15.46 -6.99
CA TRP A 277 -1.87 16.23 -7.42
C TRP A 277 -1.61 17.09 -8.65
N LYS A 278 -0.35 17.52 -8.86
CA LYS A 278 0.08 18.20 -10.09
C LYS A 278 -0.33 17.44 -11.36
N TYR A 279 -0.30 16.11 -11.35
CA TYR A 279 -0.74 15.33 -12.51
C TYR A 279 -2.22 15.47 -12.80
N ILE A 280 -3.05 15.71 -11.79
CA ILE A 280 -4.48 15.95 -11.97
C ILE A 280 -4.71 17.41 -12.39
N ASP A 281 -4.04 18.36 -11.73
CA ASP A 281 -4.20 19.79 -11.98
C ASP A 281 -3.74 20.22 -13.39
N ASP A 282 -2.79 19.48 -13.98
CA ASP A 282 -2.30 19.73 -15.34
C ASP A 282 -3.27 19.19 -16.43
N ILE A 283 -4.37 18.53 -16.07
CA ILE A 283 -5.34 17.95 -17.01
C ILE A 283 -6.47 18.96 -17.26
N PRO A 284 -6.79 19.29 -18.52
CA PRO A 284 -7.96 20.12 -18.82
C PRO A 284 -9.25 19.48 -18.31
N ASP A 285 -10.16 20.30 -17.76
CA ASP A 285 -11.41 19.85 -17.14
C ASP A 285 -12.28 19.02 -18.11
N GLU A 286 -12.30 19.39 -19.39
CA GLU A 286 -13.02 18.67 -20.44
C GLU A 286 -12.43 17.29 -20.76
N GLU A 287 -11.18 17.03 -20.36
CA GLU A 287 -10.45 15.80 -20.66
C GLU A 287 -10.41 14.80 -19.50
N ILE A 288 -10.59 15.25 -18.25
CA ILE A 288 -10.41 14.42 -17.04
C ILE A 288 -11.29 13.16 -17.03
N CYS A 289 -12.49 13.25 -17.62
CA CYS A 289 -13.47 12.17 -17.68
C CYS A 289 -13.41 11.37 -19.00
N LEU A 290 -12.52 11.69 -19.94
CA LEU A 290 -12.50 11.03 -21.25
C LEU A 290 -11.96 9.59 -21.15
N PRO A 291 -12.70 8.57 -21.63
CA PRO A 291 -12.28 7.16 -21.56
C PRO A 291 -10.94 6.89 -22.26
N GLN A 292 -10.61 7.66 -23.30
CA GLN A 292 -9.40 7.48 -24.10
C GLN A 292 -8.12 7.71 -23.29
N ARG A 293 -8.16 8.54 -22.24
CA ARG A 293 -7.00 8.76 -21.36
C ARG A 293 -6.62 7.51 -20.55
N ARG A 294 -7.54 6.57 -20.32
CA ARG A 294 -7.22 5.27 -19.68
C ARG A 294 -6.40 4.34 -20.56
N ASN A 295 -6.37 4.58 -21.87
CA ASN A 295 -5.67 3.73 -22.85
C ASN A 295 -4.33 4.31 -23.31
N LEU A 296 -3.92 5.47 -22.78
CA LEU A 296 -2.64 6.08 -23.12
C LEU A 296 -1.46 5.28 -22.52
N PRO A 297 -0.33 5.13 -23.24
CA PRO A 297 0.87 4.50 -22.71
C PRO A 297 1.38 5.23 -21.46
N SER A 298 1.94 4.52 -20.46
CA SER A 298 2.41 5.13 -19.20
C SER A 298 3.38 6.30 -19.39
N THR A 299 4.21 6.26 -20.43
CA THR A 299 5.18 7.32 -20.78
C THR A 299 4.53 8.59 -21.35
N GLN A 300 3.27 8.51 -21.77
CA GLN A 300 2.48 9.65 -22.27
C GLN A 300 1.40 10.07 -21.26
N THR A 301 1.15 9.24 -20.26
CA THR A 301 0.10 9.44 -19.26
C THR A 301 0.68 10.12 -18.02
N LYS A 302 0.57 11.44 -17.96
CA LYS A 302 0.78 12.23 -16.72
C LYS A 302 -0.34 11.96 -15.73
N MET A 303 -0.35 10.78 -15.13
CA MET A 303 -1.33 10.35 -14.12
C MET A 303 -0.64 9.62 -12.96
N PRO A 304 -1.17 9.76 -11.74
CA PRO A 304 -0.78 8.90 -10.62
C PRO A 304 -0.95 7.41 -10.96
N ILE A 305 -0.16 6.54 -10.33
CA ILE A 305 -0.30 5.09 -10.52
C ILE A 305 -1.62 4.59 -9.96
N GLY A 306 -2.06 5.17 -8.85
CA GLY A 306 -3.32 4.83 -8.21
C GLY A 306 -3.99 5.99 -7.47
N LEU A 307 -5.19 5.69 -6.98
CA LEU A 307 -6.00 6.55 -6.12
C LEU A 307 -6.24 5.80 -4.81
N HIS A 308 -6.00 6.46 -3.67
CA HIS A 308 -6.32 5.93 -2.34
C HIS A 308 -7.59 6.59 -1.82
N TYR A 309 -8.72 5.87 -1.86
CA TYR A 309 -10.04 6.44 -1.53
C TYR A 309 -10.36 6.41 -0.03
N CYS A 310 -9.40 6.77 0.82
CA CYS A 310 -9.50 6.63 2.28
C CYS A 310 -10.39 7.69 2.97
N LYS A 311 -10.91 8.67 2.22
CA LYS A 311 -11.71 9.80 2.70
C LYS A 311 -13.16 9.75 2.24
N GLY A 312 -13.96 10.70 2.73
CA GLY A 312 -15.25 11.05 2.14
C GLY A 312 -15.06 12.20 1.14
N TYR A 313 -15.58 12.02 -0.07
CA TYR A 313 -15.54 12.99 -1.16
C TYR A 313 -16.92 13.60 -1.31
N LYS A 314 -17.01 14.93 -1.31
CA LYS A 314 -18.30 15.64 -1.37
C LYS A 314 -18.21 16.81 -2.35
N LEU A 315 -19.22 16.93 -3.20
CA LEU A 315 -19.45 18.11 -4.03
C LEU A 315 -20.94 18.46 -4.06
N GLY A 316 -21.32 19.54 -3.40
CA GLY A 316 -22.73 19.90 -3.19
C GLY A 316 -23.49 18.79 -2.46
N LYS A 317 -24.57 18.29 -3.08
CA LYS A 317 -25.36 17.14 -2.59
C LYS A 317 -24.74 15.77 -2.90
N ASN A 318 -23.76 15.71 -3.82
CA ASN A 318 -23.13 14.46 -4.21
C ASN A 318 -22.06 14.08 -3.19
N PHE A 319 -22.07 12.82 -2.78
CA PHE A 319 -21.16 12.32 -1.76
C PHE A 319 -20.77 10.87 -2.06
N PHE A 320 -19.48 10.58 -1.93
CA PHE A 320 -18.95 9.22 -1.96
C PHE A 320 -18.10 8.98 -0.72
N SER A 321 -18.32 7.86 -0.04
CA SER A 321 -17.40 7.36 0.96
C SER A 321 -17.53 5.86 1.06
N LYS A 322 -16.39 5.18 1.10
CA LYS A 322 -16.32 3.73 1.32
C LYS A 322 -17.05 3.27 2.59
N TYR A 323 -17.12 4.14 3.61
CA TYR A 323 -17.80 3.87 4.88
C TYR A 323 -19.33 3.98 4.80
N ARG A 324 -19.89 4.39 3.65
CA ARG A 324 -21.34 4.56 3.45
C ARG A 324 -21.95 3.59 2.45
N LEU A 325 -21.14 2.69 1.87
CA LEU A 325 -21.68 1.61 1.05
C LEU A 325 -22.42 0.61 1.94
N LYS A 326 -23.55 0.09 1.45
CA LYS A 326 -24.33 -0.91 2.18
C LYS A 326 -23.49 -2.17 2.38
N LYS A 327 -23.74 -2.88 3.49
CA LYS A 327 -23.27 -4.26 3.66
C LYS A 327 -23.80 -5.10 2.50
N ARG A 328 -22.99 -6.05 2.00
CA ARG A 328 -23.30 -6.88 0.82
C ARG A 328 -23.48 -6.12 -0.49
N TYR A 329 -22.74 -5.03 -0.69
CA TYR A 329 -22.78 -4.22 -1.91
C TYR A 329 -22.56 -5.01 -3.22
N ILE A 330 -21.84 -6.14 -3.18
CA ILE A 330 -21.59 -7.01 -4.36
C ILE A 330 -22.79 -7.92 -4.68
N SER A 331 -23.81 -7.99 -3.82
CA SER A 331 -25.01 -8.78 -4.09
C SER A 331 -25.95 -8.09 -5.08
N CYS A 332 -26.74 -8.88 -5.82
CA CYS A 332 -27.80 -8.37 -6.67
C CYS A 332 -28.97 -7.72 -5.91
N GLU A 333 -28.96 -7.76 -4.58
CA GLU A 333 -30.00 -7.20 -3.70
C GLU A 333 -29.79 -5.69 -3.44
N CYS A 334 -28.59 -5.17 -3.71
CA CYS A 334 -28.27 -3.76 -3.54
C CYS A 334 -28.49 -2.97 -4.84
N PRO A 335 -29.13 -1.78 -4.78
CA PRO A 335 -29.20 -0.91 -5.94
C PRO A 335 -27.80 -0.48 -6.37
N LEU A 336 -27.60 -0.34 -7.68
CA LEU A 336 -26.37 0.20 -8.25
C LEU A 336 -26.13 1.64 -7.77
N LEU A 337 -24.86 2.02 -7.69
CA LEU A 337 -24.50 3.42 -7.52
C LEU A 337 -24.89 4.22 -8.76
N ASN A 338 -25.47 5.39 -8.54
CA ASN A 338 -25.69 6.35 -9.61
C ASN A 338 -24.42 7.15 -9.84
N GLU A 339 -23.99 7.23 -11.10
CA GLU A 339 -22.91 8.13 -11.49
C GLU A 339 -23.33 9.58 -11.24
N PRO A 340 -22.43 10.43 -10.70
CA PRO A 340 -22.74 11.84 -10.55
C PRO A 340 -22.89 12.51 -11.93
N PRO A 341 -23.74 13.55 -12.07
CA PRO A 341 -23.87 14.29 -13.32
C PRO A 341 -22.56 15.00 -13.67
N ILE A 342 -22.18 15.04 -14.95
CA ILE A 342 -20.90 15.64 -15.39
C ILE A 342 -20.80 17.14 -15.00
N ASN A 343 -21.93 17.84 -14.91
CA ASN A 343 -21.98 19.26 -14.57
C ASN A 343 -22.34 19.56 -13.10
N MET A 344 -21.83 18.77 -12.15
CA MET A 344 -22.13 18.91 -10.71
C MET A 344 -22.02 20.35 -10.17
N LEU A 345 -21.05 21.14 -10.65
CA LEU A 345 -20.85 22.53 -10.22
C LEU A 345 -21.97 23.46 -10.69
N GLN A 346 -22.42 23.32 -11.93
CA GLN A 346 -23.47 24.16 -12.51
C GLN A 346 -24.83 23.92 -11.83
N GLN A 347 -25.12 22.68 -11.41
CA GLN A 347 -26.37 22.34 -10.73
C GLN A 347 -26.49 22.91 -9.30
N ASN A 348 -25.36 23.24 -8.66
CA ASN A 348 -25.37 23.83 -7.31
C ASN A 348 -25.69 25.34 -7.34
N HIS A 349 -25.43 26.03 -8.46
CA HIS A 349 -25.69 27.47 -8.61
C HIS A 349 -27.15 27.81 -8.93
N HIS A 350 -27.99 26.84 -9.29
CA HIS A 350 -29.43 27.06 -9.52
C HIS A 350 -30.31 26.79 -8.29
N ASN A 351 -29.72 26.37 -7.17
CA ASN A 351 -30.43 26.10 -5.91
C ASN A 351 -29.93 26.99 -4.74
N GLN A 352 -29.20 28.06 -5.05
CA GLN A 352 -28.96 29.22 -4.19
C GLN A 352 -29.59 30.43 -4.86
#